data_AF-F0WFA6-F1
#
_entry.id   AF-F0WFA6-F1
#
_cell.length_a   1.000
_cell.length_b   1.000
_cell.length_c   1.000
_cell.angle_alpha   90.00
_cell.angle_beta   90.00
_cell.angle_gamma   90.00
#
_symmetry.space_group_name_H-M   'P 1'
#
loop_
_entity.id
_entity.type
_entity.pdbx_description
1 polymer ?
#
loop_
_entity_poly.entity_id
_entity_poly.type
_entity_poly.pdbx_seq_one_letter_code
_entity_poly.pdbx_strand_id
1 'polypeptide(L)'
;MERKTFFDQLPTGSFEANASHIVCGDLNTTLCPSIDCSSGVYRHEPSRLSCLEWLSNLGVIDAWRQHHPGKRVFTGPQPRKNRLDYIHLSESLFQSVYKDSSYVSLPHTGDHLAHIATFANPSQLQGRGYWKCPLLLFDYPIIREAIMEEADRILDKLRVSSHPGKDWEHWKWNIKHLLQQIQKKIRRQEEIDVVRAQKDLDNAASAFRLSNQVHDKKIYETAIRSYHERLQSSSKHI
;
A
#
# COMPACT_ATOMS: atom_id res chain seq x y z
N MET A 1 5.98 -21.76 22.38
CA MET A 1 5.15 -21.20 23.48
C MET A 1 4.63 -19.81 23.08
N GLU A 2 5.49 -18.94 22.55
CA GLU A 2 5.12 -17.55 22.16
C GLU A 2 4.01 -17.44 21.09
N ARG A 3 4.00 -18.28 20.05
CA ARG A 3 3.00 -18.18 18.96
C ARG A 3 1.56 -18.47 19.39
N LYS A 4 1.36 -19.43 20.29
CA LYS A 4 0.03 -19.71 20.83
C LYS A 4 -0.48 -18.51 21.63
N THR A 5 0.36 -18.01 22.54
CA THR A 5 0.07 -16.81 23.33
C THR A 5 -0.24 -15.61 22.46
N PHE A 6 0.47 -15.44 21.33
CA PHE A 6 0.16 -14.40 20.35
C PHE A 6 -1.28 -14.53 19.82
N PHE A 7 -1.68 -15.71 19.33
CA PHE A 7 -3.04 -15.93 18.82
C PHE A 7 -4.12 -15.79 19.92
N ASP A 8 -3.84 -16.27 21.13
CA ASP A 8 -4.76 -16.15 22.27
C ASP A 8 -5.01 -14.68 22.67
N GLN A 9 -4.07 -13.77 22.37
CA GLN A 9 -4.18 -12.34 22.68
C GLN A 9 -4.85 -11.54 21.57
N LEU A 10 -5.17 -12.14 20.43
CA LEU A 10 -5.79 -11.41 19.33
C LEU A 10 -7.26 -11.07 19.67
N PRO A 11 -7.75 -9.89 19.26
CA PRO A 11 -9.12 -9.49 19.54
C PRO A 11 -10.14 -10.42 18.85
N THR A 12 -11.20 -10.77 19.56
CA THR A 12 -12.27 -11.66 19.07
C THR A 12 -13.66 -11.03 19.03
N GLY A 13 -13.93 -9.97 19.81
CA GLY A 13 -15.31 -9.48 19.99
C GLY A 13 -15.50 -7.99 20.27
N SER A 14 -14.44 -7.17 20.19
CA SER A 14 -14.54 -5.72 20.39
C SER A 14 -14.83 -4.94 19.10
N PHE A 15 -15.50 -5.59 18.15
CA PHE A 15 -15.82 -5.02 16.83
C PHE A 15 -17.28 -4.59 16.76
N GLU A 16 -17.61 -3.72 15.82
CA GLU A 16 -18.99 -3.32 15.54
C GLU A 16 -19.83 -4.53 15.11
N ALA A 17 -21.12 -4.56 15.46
CA ALA A 17 -22.00 -5.72 15.23
C ALA A 17 -22.08 -6.17 13.75
N ASN A 18 -21.84 -5.26 12.80
CA ASN A 18 -21.88 -5.53 11.36
C ASN A 18 -20.49 -5.39 10.70
N ALA A 19 -19.41 -5.46 11.48
CA ALA A 19 -18.06 -5.35 10.94
C ALA A 19 -17.77 -6.50 9.97
N SER A 20 -17.25 -6.16 8.79
CA SER A 20 -16.66 -7.13 7.86
C SER A 20 -15.17 -7.25 8.13
N HIS A 21 -14.69 -8.47 8.30
CA HIS A 21 -13.30 -8.78 8.60
C HIS A 21 -12.55 -9.23 7.34
N ILE A 22 -11.32 -8.75 7.20
CA ILE A 22 -10.30 -9.28 6.29
C ILE A 22 -9.09 -9.61 7.15
N VAL A 23 -8.65 -10.86 7.16
CA VAL A 23 -7.43 -11.30 7.85
C VAL A 23 -6.41 -11.72 6.80
N CYS A 24 -5.30 -11.01 6.70
CA CYS A 24 -4.27 -11.30 5.70
C CYS A 24 -2.86 -11.23 6.27
N GLY A 25 -2.00 -12.12 5.81
CA GLY A 25 -0.57 -12.12 6.15
C GLY A 25 0.00 -13.53 6.32
N ASP A 26 1.24 -13.57 6.81
CA ASP A 26 1.93 -14.78 7.23
C ASP A 26 1.46 -15.19 8.64
N LEU A 27 0.68 -16.26 8.72
CA LEU A 27 0.21 -16.82 10.00
C LEU A 27 1.26 -17.72 10.65
N ASN A 28 2.35 -18.05 9.94
CA ASN A 28 3.43 -18.91 10.41
C ASN A 28 2.95 -20.28 10.93
N THR A 29 1.80 -20.75 10.43
CA THR A 29 1.23 -22.08 10.70
C THR A 29 0.43 -22.56 9.49
N THR A 30 0.40 -23.88 9.29
CA THR A 30 -0.42 -24.52 8.25
C THR A 30 -1.80 -24.83 8.82
N LEU A 31 -2.86 -24.33 8.19
CA LEU A 31 -4.23 -24.52 8.69
C LEU A 31 -4.76 -25.94 8.43
N CYS A 32 -4.45 -26.52 7.27
CA CYS A 32 -4.79 -27.90 6.91
C CYS A 32 -3.52 -28.69 6.53
N PRO A 33 -2.81 -29.31 7.49
CA PRO A 33 -1.51 -29.94 7.26
C PRO A 33 -1.48 -31.00 6.13
N SER A 34 -2.60 -31.67 5.85
CA SER A 34 -2.67 -32.67 4.78
C SER A 34 -2.44 -32.09 3.38
N ILE A 35 -2.79 -30.82 3.17
CA ILE A 35 -2.71 -30.13 1.87
C ILE A 35 -1.79 -28.90 1.89
N ASP A 36 -1.65 -28.25 3.05
CA ASP A 36 -0.83 -27.07 3.26
C ASP A 36 0.62 -27.39 3.65
N CYS A 37 0.95 -28.67 3.93
CA CYS A 37 2.31 -29.11 4.21
C CYS A 37 2.79 -30.15 3.18
N SER A 38 4.02 -30.00 2.71
CA SER A 38 4.71 -30.93 1.80
C SER A 38 4.78 -32.36 2.35
N SER A 39 5.03 -32.50 3.65
CA SER A 39 5.16 -33.80 4.32
C SER A 39 3.83 -34.54 4.49
N GLY A 40 2.69 -33.83 4.45
CA GLY A 40 1.37 -34.39 4.76
C GLY A 40 1.20 -34.91 6.20
N VAL A 41 2.23 -34.80 7.04
CA VAL A 41 2.21 -35.33 8.41
C VAL A 41 1.42 -34.39 9.30
N TYR A 42 0.32 -34.89 9.85
CA TYR A 42 -0.41 -34.18 10.89
C TYR A 42 0.42 -34.19 12.18
N ARG A 43 0.89 -33.00 12.58
CA ARG A 43 1.46 -32.78 13.92
C ARG A 43 0.47 -31.96 14.73
N HIS A 44 0.25 -32.34 15.97
CA HIS A 44 -0.52 -31.54 16.91
C HIS A 44 0.27 -30.26 17.21
N GLU A 45 -0.24 -29.12 16.78
CA GLU A 45 0.36 -27.80 17.02
C GLU A 45 -0.66 -26.93 17.78
N PRO A 46 -0.46 -26.67 19.08
CA PRO A 46 -1.38 -25.85 19.86
C PRO A 46 -1.64 -24.46 19.28
N SER A 47 -0.64 -23.84 18.64
CA SER A 47 -0.80 -22.55 17.96
C SER A 47 -1.73 -22.61 16.74
N ARG A 48 -1.80 -23.75 16.03
CA ARG A 48 -2.78 -23.92 14.94
C ARG A 48 -4.20 -23.89 15.47
N LEU A 49 -4.45 -24.55 16.61
CA LEU A 49 -5.78 -24.57 17.22
C LEU A 49 -6.21 -23.17 17.66
N SER A 50 -5.36 -22.44 18.38
CA SER A 50 -5.65 -21.05 18.76
C SER A 50 -5.86 -20.13 17.54
N CYS A 51 -5.10 -20.35 16.46
CA CYS A 51 -5.29 -19.59 15.22
C CYS A 51 -6.65 -19.90 14.56
N LEU A 52 -7.02 -21.17 14.45
CA LEU A 52 -8.31 -21.61 13.89
C LEU A 52 -9.48 -21.11 14.74
N GLU A 53 -9.36 -21.15 16.07
CA GLU A 53 -10.36 -20.61 16.99
C GLU A 53 -10.54 -19.10 16.80
N TRP A 54 -9.44 -18.35 16.70
CA TRP A 54 -9.49 -16.92 16.42
C TRP A 54 -10.15 -16.61 15.06
N LEU A 55 -9.76 -17.30 13.99
CA LEU A 55 -10.37 -17.14 12.66
C LEU A 55 -11.87 -17.49 12.66
N SER A 56 -12.24 -18.55 13.39
CA SER A 56 -13.63 -18.96 13.56
C SER A 56 -14.45 -17.91 14.30
N ASN A 57 -13.90 -17.31 15.36
CA ASN A 57 -14.57 -16.25 16.12
C ASN A 57 -14.84 -15.00 15.27
N LEU A 58 -13.96 -14.70 14.30
CA LEU A 58 -14.16 -13.61 13.34
C LEU A 58 -15.12 -13.95 12.20
N GLY A 59 -15.54 -15.21 12.07
CA GLY A 59 -16.40 -15.68 10.99
C GLY A 59 -15.76 -15.54 9.60
N VAL A 60 -14.43 -15.72 9.52
CA VAL A 60 -13.68 -15.58 8.26
C VAL A 60 -13.35 -16.93 7.64
N ILE A 61 -13.36 -16.97 6.31
CA ILE A 61 -13.07 -18.16 5.50
C ILE A 61 -11.85 -17.92 4.61
N ASP A 62 -11.07 -18.97 4.35
CA ASP A 62 -9.98 -18.95 3.39
C ASP A 62 -10.53 -18.90 1.95
N ALA A 63 -10.56 -17.70 1.37
CA ALA A 63 -11.16 -17.44 0.07
C ALA A 63 -10.51 -18.27 -1.06
N TRP A 64 -9.18 -18.44 -1.03
CA TRP A 64 -8.47 -19.21 -2.05
C TRP A 64 -8.85 -20.69 -1.98
N ARG A 65 -8.99 -21.24 -0.77
CA ARG A 65 -9.33 -22.65 -0.56
C ARG A 65 -10.75 -22.98 -1.03
N GLN A 66 -11.68 -22.02 -1.00
CA GLN A 66 -13.03 -22.22 -1.54
C GLN A 66 -13.01 -22.57 -3.03
N HIS A 67 -12.20 -21.89 -3.83
CA HIS A 67 -12.06 -22.18 -5.26
C HIS A 67 -11.09 -23.34 -5.55
N HIS A 68 -10.25 -23.69 -4.58
CA HIS A 68 -9.15 -24.65 -4.74
C HIS A 68 -9.09 -25.70 -3.60
N PRO A 69 -10.17 -26.46 -3.34
CA PRO A 69 -10.28 -27.29 -2.14
C PRO A 69 -9.16 -28.36 -2.03
N GLY A 70 -8.78 -28.97 -3.16
CA GLY A 70 -7.75 -30.03 -3.19
C GLY A 70 -6.37 -29.59 -3.66
N LYS A 71 -6.17 -28.33 -4.08
CA LYS A 71 -4.87 -27.91 -4.64
C LYS A 71 -3.85 -27.67 -3.54
N ARG A 72 -2.62 -28.15 -3.74
CA ARG A 72 -1.49 -27.86 -2.84
C ARG A 72 -0.75 -26.63 -3.34
N VAL A 73 -0.52 -25.67 -2.46
CA VAL A 73 0.31 -24.48 -2.72
C VAL A 73 1.15 -24.24 -1.48
N PHE A 74 2.43 -23.90 -1.67
CA PHE A 74 3.36 -23.62 -0.57
C PHE A 74 3.93 -22.23 -0.78
N THR A 75 3.86 -21.39 0.24
CA THR A 75 4.09 -19.94 0.12
C THR A 75 5.29 -19.48 0.92
N GLY A 76 5.75 -20.27 1.90
CA GLY A 76 6.91 -19.93 2.72
C GLY A 76 8.26 -19.94 1.96
N PRO A 77 9.38 -19.88 2.71
CA PRO A 77 10.73 -19.78 2.16
C PRO A 77 11.11 -20.96 1.27
N GLN A 78 12.11 -20.77 0.40
CA GLN A 78 12.65 -21.87 -0.39
C GLN A 78 13.55 -22.81 0.46
N PRO A 79 13.46 -24.14 0.27
CA PRO A 79 12.49 -24.86 -0.56
C PRO A 79 11.09 -24.82 0.07
N ARG A 80 10.08 -24.47 -0.73
CA ARG A 80 8.72 -24.20 -0.23
C ARG A 80 8.05 -25.47 0.25
N LYS A 81 7.84 -25.56 1.56
CA LYS A 81 7.28 -26.74 2.22
C LYS A 81 5.87 -26.52 2.78
N ASN A 82 5.51 -25.28 3.09
CA ASN A 82 4.30 -24.96 3.82
C ASN A 82 3.56 -23.79 3.16
N ARG A 83 2.23 -23.82 3.23
CA ARG A 83 1.38 -22.64 3.04
C ARG A 83 1.30 -21.89 4.36
N LEU A 84 1.78 -20.66 4.38
CA LEU A 84 1.84 -19.81 5.56
C LEU A 84 1.11 -18.47 5.35
N ASP A 85 0.96 -18.06 4.10
CA ASP A 85 0.41 -16.77 3.71
C ASP A 85 -1.05 -16.92 3.27
N TYR A 86 -1.96 -16.25 3.96
CA TYR A 86 -3.39 -16.39 3.72
C TYR A 86 -4.08 -15.03 3.57
N ILE A 87 -5.24 -15.04 2.90
CA ILE A 87 -6.21 -13.95 2.88
C ILE A 87 -7.55 -14.60 3.20
N HIS A 88 -8.06 -14.31 4.38
CA HIS A 88 -9.37 -14.74 4.83
C HIS A 88 -10.34 -13.56 4.77
N LEU A 89 -11.56 -13.86 4.38
CA LEU A 89 -12.63 -12.88 4.24
C LEU A 89 -13.79 -13.33 5.11
N SER A 90 -14.48 -12.38 5.72
CA SER A 90 -15.81 -12.64 6.29
C SER A 90 -16.74 -13.20 5.21
N GLU A 91 -17.61 -14.13 5.58
CA GLU A 91 -18.45 -14.84 4.62
C GLU A 91 -19.29 -13.89 3.75
N SER A 92 -19.87 -12.85 4.35
CA SER A 92 -20.63 -11.81 3.63
C SER A 92 -19.78 -11.06 2.60
N LEU A 93 -18.52 -10.75 2.92
CA LEU A 93 -17.60 -10.08 2.01
C LEU A 93 -17.17 -11.00 0.87
N PHE A 94 -16.90 -12.28 1.17
CA PHE A 94 -16.62 -13.28 0.15
C PHE A 94 -17.77 -13.40 -0.85
N GLN A 95 -19.00 -13.58 -0.37
CA GLN A 95 -20.16 -13.75 -1.25
C GLN A 95 -20.50 -12.51 -2.08
N SER A 96 -20.24 -11.31 -1.56
CA SER A 96 -20.64 -10.06 -2.20
C SER A 96 -19.63 -9.53 -3.22
N VAL A 97 -18.33 -9.59 -2.92
CA VAL A 97 -17.32 -8.90 -3.72
C VAL A 97 -16.11 -9.75 -4.09
N TYR A 98 -15.94 -10.97 -3.59
CA TYR A 98 -14.79 -11.78 -4.00
C TYR A 98 -14.93 -12.22 -5.47
N LYS A 99 -13.84 -12.04 -6.23
CA LYS A 99 -13.77 -12.47 -7.63
C LYS A 99 -12.82 -13.65 -7.81
N ASP A 100 -11.57 -13.50 -7.39
CA ASP A 100 -10.54 -14.54 -7.54
C ASP A 100 -9.32 -14.25 -6.64
N SER A 101 -8.45 -15.25 -6.44
CA SER A 101 -7.13 -15.04 -5.85
C SER A 101 -6.05 -15.99 -6.39
N SER A 102 -4.81 -15.52 -6.32
CA SER A 102 -3.65 -16.25 -6.83
C SER A 102 -2.43 -16.08 -5.93
N TYR A 103 -1.47 -16.99 -6.07
CA TYR A 103 -0.16 -16.90 -5.45
C TYR A 103 0.90 -16.67 -6.52
N VAL A 104 1.73 -15.63 -6.35
CA VAL A 104 2.75 -15.25 -7.33
C VAL A 104 4.09 -14.98 -6.66
N SER A 105 5.18 -15.25 -7.38
CA SER A 105 6.52 -14.83 -6.95
C SER A 105 6.73 -13.39 -7.42
N LEU A 106 6.98 -12.45 -6.51
CA LEU A 106 7.32 -11.08 -6.86
C LEU A 106 8.81 -10.81 -6.58
N PRO A 107 9.51 -9.99 -7.38
CA PRO A 107 10.94 -9.71 -7.20
C PRO A 107 11.33 -9.13 -5.83
N HIS A 108 10.37 -8.55 -5.10
CA HIS A 108 10.61 -7.79 -3.88
C HIS A 108 9.81 -8.29 -2.66
N THR A 109 9.12 -9.43 -2.74
CA THR A 109 8.34 -9.98 -1.60
C THR A 109 9.14 -10.91 -0.70
N GLY A 110 10.47 -10.92 -0.83
CA GLY A 110 11.35 -11.81 -0.07
C GLY A 110 11.30 -13.24 -0.57
N ASP A 111 11.48 -14.18 0.35
CA ASP A 111 11.52 -15.63 0.11
C ASP A 111 10.12 -16.28 0.03
N HIS A 112 9.06 -15.52 0.30
CA HIS A 112 7.67 -15.97 0.24
C HIS A 112 6.99 -15.69 -1.13
N LEU A 113 5.91 -16.42 -1.41
CA LEU A 113 4.95 -16.07 -2.46
C LEU A 113 3.98 -15.01 -1.96
N ALA A 114 3.65 -14.05 -2.81
CA ALA A 114 2.60 -13.07 -2.55
C ALA A 114 1.22 -13.68 -2.80
N HIS A 115 0.31 -13.54 -1.84
CA HIS A 115 -1.11 -13.85 -2.04
C HIS A 115 -1.82 -12.60 -2.55
N ILE A 116 -2.43 -12.68 -3.73
CA ILE A 116 -3.18 -11.58 -4.35
C ILE A 116 -4.65 -11.98 -4.42
N ALA A 117 -5.53 -11.19 -3.78
CA ALA A 117 -6.97 -11.33 -3.91
C ALA A 117 -7.55 -10.17 -4.75
N THR A 118 -8.47 -10.50 -5.64
CA THR A 118 -9.20 -9.56 -6.49
C THR A 118 -10.64 -9.51 -6.04
N PHE A 119 -11.15 -8.31 -5.81
CA PHE A 119 -12.57 -8.06 -5.56
C PHE A 119 -13.23 -7.58 -6.86
N ALA A 120 -14.43 -8.09 -7.16
CA ALA A 120 -15.33 -7.50 -8.13
C ALA A 120 -15.64 -6.06 -7.70
N ASN A 121 -15.69 -5.11 -8.62
CA ASN A 121 -15.97 -3.71 -8.30
C ASN A 121 -17.39 -3.58 -7.71
N PRO A 122 -17.59 -3.38 -6.38
CA PRO A 122 -18.80 -2.70 -5.97
C PRO A 122 -18.69 -1.26 -6.49
N SER A 123 -19.78 -0.67 -6.95
CA SER A 123 -19.86 0.72 -7.44
C SER A 123 -19.60 1.78 -6.35
N GLN A 124 -18.80 1.47 -5.32
CA GLN A 124 -18.47 2.37 -4.24
C GLN A 124 -17.52 3.48 -4.72
N LEU A 125 -17.92 4.71 -4.40
CA LEU A 125 -17.08 5.89 -4.50
C LEU A 125 -15.77 5.62 -3.75
N GLN A 126 -14.64 5.76 -4.45
CA GLN A 126 -13.34 5.75 -3.80
C GLN A 126 -13.33 6.90 -2.77
N GLY A 127 -13.39 6.55 -1.49
CA GLY A 127 -13.20 7.53 -0.43
C GLY A 127 -11.82 8.18 -0.52
N ARG A 128 -11.52 9.12 0.39
CA ARG A 128 -10.14 9.61 0.57
C ARG A 128 -9.28 8.43 1.04
N GLY A 129 -8.68 7.72 0.10
CA GLY A 129 -7.82 6.58 0.39
C GLY A 129 -6.66 6.99 1.27
N TYR A 130 -6.07 6.01 1.97
CA TYR A 130 -4.80 6.24 2.68
C TYR A 130 -3.76 6.83 1.70
N TRP A 131 -2.92 7.73 2.22
CA TRP A 131 -1.86 8.33 1.43
C TRP A 131 -1.01 7.25 0.75
N LYS A 132 -0.98 7.28 -0.58
CA LYS A 132 -0.06 6.48 -1.39
C LYS A 132 1.12 7.36 -1.74
N CYS A 133 2.33 6.83 -1.59
CA CYS A 133 3.55 7.56 -1.97
C CYS A 133 3.53 7.83 -3.48
N PRO A 134 3.47 9.10 -3.93
CA PRO A 134 3.55 9.42 -5.35
C PRO A 134 4.96 9.08 -5.85
N LEU A 135 5.04 8.24 -6.86
CA LEU A 135 6.34 7.83 -7.44
C LEU A 135 7.10 9.03 -8.04
N LEU A 136 6.37 10.06 -8.49
CA LEU A 136 6.94 11.31 -9.00
C LEU A 136 7.84 12.05 -8.00
N LEU A 137 7.70 11.79 -6.68
CA LEU A 137 8.61 12.36 -5.70
C LEU A 137 10.06 11.87 -5.90
N PHE A 138 10.26 10.70 -6.51
CA PHE A 138 11.58 10.15 -6.75
C PHE A 138 12.23 10.65 -8.05
N ASP A 139 11.50 11.42 -8.86
CA ASP A 139 12.05 12.13 -10.02
C ASP A 139 12.99 13.27 -9.57
N TYR A 140 12.80 13.80 -8.35
CA TYR A 140 13.68 14.78 -7.75
C TYR A 140 14.94 14.10 -7.18
N PRO A 141 16.13 14.33 -7.76
CA PRO A 141 17.36 13.66 -7.32
C PRO A 141 17.66 13.86 -5.83
N ILE A 142 17.42 15.08 -5.33
CA ILE A 142 17.61 15.44 -3.93
C ILE A 142 16.77 14.60 -2.96
N ILE A 143 15.56 14.19 -3.35
CA ILE A 143 14.70 13.35 -2.51
C ILE A 143 15.25 11.93 -2.47
N ARG A 144 15.65 11.40 -3.64
CA ARG A 144 16.24 10.05 -3.74
C ARG A 144 17.55 9.97 -2.96
N GLU A 145 18.45 10.93 -3.14
CA GLU A 145 19.75 11.00 -2.45
C GLU A 145 19.56 11.07 -0.93
N ALA A 146 18.67 11.94 -0.44
CA ALA A 146 18.39 12.03 1.00
C ALA A 146 17.84 10.73 1.59
N ILE A 147 16.97 10.02 0.85
CA ILE A 147 16.44 8.72 1.29
C ILE A 147 17.52 7.65 1.28
N MET A 148 18.40 7.64 0.27
CA MET A 148 19.54 6.71 0.21
C MET A 148 20.49 6.93 1.39
N GLU A 149 20.87 8.17 1.68
CA GLU A 149 21.70 8.48 2.86
C GLU A 149 21.04 8.05 4.17
N GLU A 150 19.73 8.29 4.31
CA GLU A 150 18.99 7.90 5.50
C GLU A 150 18.80 6.36 5.59
N ALA A 151 18.76 5.67 4.45
CA ALA A 151 18.75 4.22 4.37
C ALA A 151 20.09 3.62 4.81
N ASP A 152 21.22 4.22 4.40
CA ASP A 152 22.55 3.79 4.85
C ASP A 152 22.71 4.00 6.36
N ARG A 153 22.27 5.15 6.88
CA ARG A 153 22.28 5.45 8.33
C ARG A 153 21.47 4.45 9.14
N ILE A 154 20.25 4.12 8.72
CA ILE A 154 19.43 3.15 9.44
C ILE A 154 20.02 1.74 9.34
N LEU A 155 20.63 1.37 8.20
CA LEU A 155 21.23 0.04 8.03
C LEU A 155 22.34 -0.21 9.07
N ASP A 156 23.23 0.76 9.27
CA ASP A 156 24.29 0.65 10.28
C ASP A 156 23.73 0.61 11.70
N LYS A 157 22.69 1.40 11.99
CA LYS A 157 22.00 1.37 13.28
C LYS A 157 21.36 0.01 13.56
N LEU A 158 20.71 -0.60 12.56
CA LEU A 158 20.02 -1.90 12.70
C LEU A 158 20.99 -3.03 13.04
N ARG A 159 22.23 -2.98 12.54
CA ARG A 159 23.25 -4.01 12.80
C ARG A 159 23.67 -4.10 14.27
N VAL A 160 23.59 -2.98 15.00
CA VAL A 160 24.03 -2.88 16.40
C VAL A 160 22.87 -2.70 17.38
N SER A 161 21.65 -2.54 16.89
CA SER A 161 20.48 -2.29 17.72
C SER A 161 20.06 -3.52 18.51
N SER A 162 19.64 -3.29 19.77
CA SER A 162 18.95 -4.30 20.58
C SER A 162 17.50 -4.52 20.17
N HIS A 163 16.91 -3.59 19.41
CA HIS A 163 15.51 -3.63 18.99
C HIS A 163 15.35 -3.21 17.51
N PRO A 164 16.00 -3.92 16.56
CA PRO A 164 16.06 -3.52 15.15
C PRO A 164 14.67 -3.35 14.51
N GLY A 165 13.69 -4.18 14.90
CA GLY A 165 12.31 -4.04 14.40
C GLY A 165 11.67 -2.69 14.77
N LYS A 166 11.87 -2.20 16.01
CA LYS A 166 11.34 -0.90 16.44
C LYS A 166 12.01 0.25 15.71
N ASP A 167 13.32 0.17 15.54
CA ASP A 167 14.10 1.18 14.81
C ASP A 167 13.69 1.26 13.35
N TRP A 168 13.46 0.11 12.70
CA TRP A 168 12.96 0.03 11.33
C TRP A 168 11.57 0.66 11.17
N GLU A 169 10.62 0.33 12.05
CA GLU A 169 9.29 0.92 12.01
C GLU A 169 9.32 2.44 12.22
N HIS A 170 10.15 2.91 13.15
CA HIS A 170 10.31 4.35 13.41
C HIS A 170 10.89 5.07 12.19
N TRP A 171 11.90 4.50 11.55
CA TRP A 171 12.47 5.03 10.30
C TRP A 171 11.43 5.11 9.18
N LYS A 172 10.67 4.03 8.93
CA LYS A 172 9.59 4.03 7.92
C LYS A 172 8.57 5.13 8.19
N TRP A 173 8.20 5.34 9.45
CA TRP A 173 7.28 6.39 9.86
C TRP A 173 7.86 7.79 9.56
N ASN A 174 9.13 8.04 9.90
CA ASN A 174 9.81 9.30 9.64
C ASN A 174 9.90 9.61 8.13
N ILE A 175 10.32 8.65 7.31
CA ILE A 175 10.41 8.80 5.85
C ILE A 175 9.03 9.09 5.26
N LYS A 176 7.99 8.37 5.70
CA LYS A 176 6.61 8.64 5.27
C LYS A 176 6.18 10.07 5.56
N HIS A 177 6.43 10.58 6.78
CA HIS A 177 6.08 11.96 7.14
C HIS A 177 6.86 12.99 6.34
N LEU A 178 8.16 12.77 6.14
CA LEU A 178 9.00 13.64 5.33
C LEU A 178 8.45 13.74 3.90
N LEU A 179 8.16 12.61 3.26
CA LEU A 179 7.59 12.56 1.92
C LEU A 179 6.22 13.24 1.84
N GLN A 180 5.36 13.06 2.84
CA GLN A 180 4.07 13.75 2.93
C GLN A 180 4.23 15.27 3.05
N GLN A 181 5.20 15.74 3.84
CA GLN A 181 5.48 17.17 3.99
C GLN A 181 6.05 17.76 2.69
N ILE A 182 6.96 17.07 2.03
CA ILE A 182 7.52 17.49 0.75
C ILE A 182 6.40 17.58 -0.30
N GLN A 183 5.54 16.56 -0.42
CA GLN A 183 4.42 16.59 -1.35
C GLN A 183 3.46 17.76 -1.06
N LYS A 184 3.18 18.06 0.21
CA LYS A 184 2.36 19.22 0.60
C LYS A 184 3.03 20.54 0.18
N LYS A 185 4.34 20.66 0.34
CA LYS A 185 5.09 21.86 -0.09
C LYS A 185 5.09 22.03 -1.60
N ILE A 186 5.33 20.95 -2.36
CA ILE A 186 5.28 20.97 -3.83
C ILE A 186 3.90 21.41 -4.30
N ARG A 187 2.83 20.78 -3.80
CA ARG A 187 1.45 21.16 -4.18
C ARG A 187 1.15 22.62 -3.89
N ARG A 188 1.53 23.12 -2.72
CA ARG A 188 1.33 24.54 -2.37
C ARG A 188 2.11 25.47 -3.31
N GLN A 189 3.33 25.09 -3.71
CA GLN A 189 4.12 25.87 -4.65
C GLN A 189 3.47 25.89 -6.04
N GLU A 190 3.00 24.75 -6.52
CA GLU A 190 2.29 24.64 -7.81
C GLU A 190 1.01 25.48 -7.83
N GLU A 191 0.22 25.45 -6.75
CA GLU A 191 -0.98 26.30 -6.62
C GLU A 191 -0.62 27.78 -6.72
N ILE A 192 0.45 28.21 -6.03
CA ILE A 192 0.96 29.59 -6.10
C ILE A 192 1.41 29.93 -7.52
N ASP A 193 2.10 29.02 -8.20
CA ASP A 193 2.64 29.25 -9.55
C ASP A 193 1.52 29.30 -10.60
N VAL A 194 0.44 28.53 -10.44
CA VAL A 194 -0.77 28.60 -11.27
C VAL A 194 -1.45 29.95 -11.08
N VAL A 195 -1.64 30.41 -9.83
CA VAL A 195 -2.24 31.72 -9.54
C VAL A 195 -1.40 32.86 -10.11
N ARG A 196 -0.07 32.79 -9.99
CA ARG A 196 0.84 33.78 -10.58
C ARG A 196 0.73 33.79 -12.11
N ALA A 197 0.76 32.62 -12.75
CA ALA A 197 0.65 32.53 -14.20
C ALA A 197 -0.69 33.03 -14.74
N GLN A 198 -1.79 32.82 -13.99
CA GLN A 198 -3.09 33.41 -14.33
C GLN A 198 -3.04 34.94 -14.30
N LYS A 199 -2.44 35.53 -13.26
CA LYS A 199 -2.29 36.98 -13.15
C LYS A 199 -1.45 37.56 -14.29
N ASP A 200 -0.36 36.89 -14.65
CA ASP A 200 0.49 37.30 -15.78
C ASP A 200 -0.25 37.22 -17.12
N LEU A 201 -1.07 36.17 -17.30
CA LEU A 201 -1.96 36.03 -18.45
C LEU A 201 -2.98 37.16 -18.54
N ASP A 202 -3.63 37.52 -17.43
CA ASP A 202 -4.63 38.60 -17.38
C ASP A 202 -4.01 39.97 -17.69
N ASN A 203 -2.81 40.23 -17.18
CA ASN A 203 -2.04 41.44 -17.48
C ASN A 203 -1.66 41.51 -18.97
N ALA A 204 -1.13 40.41 -19.53
CA ALA A 204 -0.76 40.34 -20.93
C ALA A 204 -1.97 40.48 -21.86
N ALA A 205 -3.11 39.88 -21.50
CA ALA A 205 -4.37 40.02 -22.23
C ALA A 205 -4.84 41.48 -22.25
N SER A 206 -4.74 42.16 -21.11
CA SER A 206 -5.14 43.56 -20.98
C SER A 206 -4.22 44.50 -21.78
N ALA A 207 -2.91 44.29 -21.73
CA ALA A 207 -1.94 45.06 -22.52
C ALA A 207 -2.17 44.89 -24.03
N PHE A 208 -2.36 43.65 -24.50
CA PHE A 208 -2.64 43.38 -25.91
C PHE A 208 -3.96 44.02 -26.37
N ARG A 209 -5.02 43.99 -25.55
CA ARG A 209 -6.30 44.67 -25.87
C ARG A 209 -6.14 46.17 -26.02
N LEU A 210 -5.26 46.80 -25.23
CA LEU A 210 -5.05 48.24 -25.24
C LEU A 210 -4.15 48.69 -26.41
N SER A 211 -3.05 47.99 -26.66
CA SER A 211 -2.07 48.39 -27.68
C SER A 211 -2.39 47.87 -29.07
N ASN A 212 -3.02 46.70 -29.16
CA ASN A 212 -3.23 45.89 -30.37
C ASN A 212 -1.94 45.68 -31.20
N GLN A 213 -0.77 45.70 -30.57
CA GLN A 213 0.51 45.54 -31.25
C GLN A 213 0.93 44.07 -31.37
N VAL A 214 1.67 43.75 -32.44
CA VAL A 214 2.19 42.40 -32.70
C VAL A 214 3.12 41.92 -31.57
N HIS A 215 3.87 42.83 -30.95
CA HIS A 215 4.74 42.53 -29.82
C HIS A 215 3.92 42.01 -28.62
N ASP A 216 2.85 42.72 -28.26
CA ASP A 216 2.02 42.37 -27.10
C ASP A 216 1.18 41.12 -27.35
N LYS A 217 0.79 40.86 -28.61
CA LYS A 217 0.20 39.59 -29.02
C LYS A 217 1.12 38.40 -28.70
N LYS A 218 2.41 38.52 -29.00
CA LYS A 218 3.40 37.47 -28.75
C LYS A 218 3.62 37.22 -27.26
N ILE A 219 3.59 38.28 -26.44
CA ILE A 219 3.67 38.17 -24.97
C ILE A 219 2.43 37.43 -24.44
N TYR A 220 1.23 37.79 -24.90
CA TYR A 220 -0.01 37.13 -24.52
C TYR A 220 -0.02 35.63 -24.89
N GLU A 221 0.36 35.27 -26.12
CA GLU A 221 0.46 33.88 -26.56
C GLU A 221 1.46 33.07 -25.72
N THR A 222 2.57 33.69 -25.32
CA THR A 222 3.57 33.06 -24.44
C THR A 222 2.99 32.84 -23.04
N ALA A 223 2.25 33.82 -22.51
CA ALA A 223 1.59 33.71 -21.21
C ALA A 223 0.52 32.60 -21.19
N ILE A 224 -0.27 32.44 -22.27
CA ILE A 224 -1.24 31.34 -22.40
C ILE A 224 -0.54 29.99 -22.28
N ARG A 225 0.53 29.79 -23.05
CA ARG A 225 1.26 28.51 -23.06
C ARG A 225 1.81 28.20 -21.67
N SER A 226 2.41 29.19 -21.04
CA SER A 226 2.99 29.08 -19.71
C SER A 226 1.94 28.78 -18.62
N TYR A 227 0.73 29.32 -18.76
CA TYR A 227 -0.39 29.00 -17.87
C TYR A 227 -0.88 27.56 -18.05
N HIS A 228 -1.10 27.13 -19.30
CA HIS A 228 -1.52 25.76 -19.61
C HIS A 228 -0.52 24.70 -19.15
N GLU A 229 0.79 24.93 -19.34
CA GLU A 229 1.85 24.04 -18.86
C GLU A 229 1.80 23.84 -17.34
N ARG A 230 1.59 24.93 -16.58
CA ARG A 230 1.50 24.86 -15.10
C ARG A 230 0.22 24.19 -14.61
N LEU A 231 -0.91 24.43 -15.27
CA LEU A 231 -2.16 23.71 -14.97
C LEU A 231 -2.03 22.20 -15.17
N GLN A 232 -1.38 21.79 -16.27
CA GLN A 232 -1.14 20.38 -16.55
C GLN A 232 -0.18 19.73 -15.54
N SER A 233 0.85 20.46 -15.09
CA SER A 233 1.75 19.98 -14.02
C SER A 233 1.00 19.76 -12.71
N SER A 234 0.23 20.76 -12.25
CA SER A 234 -0.51 20.71 -10.99
C SER A 234 -1.52 19.55 -10.94
N SER A 235 -2.13 19.21 -12.08
CA SER A 235 -3.09 18.11 -12.17
C SER A 235 -2.47 16.71 -12.02
N LYS A 236 -1.16 16.55 -12.19
CA LYS A 236 -0.46 15.24 -12.06
C LYS A 236 -0.24 14.82 -10.60
N HIS A 237 -0.46 15.73 -9.64
CA HIS A 237 -0.22 15.51 -8.21
C HIS A 237 -1.52 15.44 -7.37
N ILE A 238 -2.67 15.35 -8.05
CA ILE A 238 -4.02 15.06 -7.50
C ILE A 238 -4.20 13.54 -7.39
#